data_AF-A0A1E4IA18-F1
#
_entry.id   AF-A0A1E4IA18-F1
#
_cell.length_a   1.000
_cell.length_b   1.000
_cell.length_c   1.000
_cell.angle_alpha   90.00
_cell.angle_beta   90.00
_cell.angle_gamma   90.00
#
_symmetry.space_group_name_H-M   'P 1'
#
loop_
_entity.id
_entity.type
_entity.pdbx_description
1 polymer ?
#
loop_
_entity_poly.entity_id
_entity_poly.type
_entity_poly.pdbx_seq_one_letter_code
_entity_poly.pdbx_strand_id
1 'polypeptide(L)'
;MAEFGHFEFSPMDSMLDGSYVWQHLQAPYLEAKNSDEEKFIIDIAAVAVQAGGWAAYGAHRTVASLVGPGTDHPDYIRTVMTALYFLRDEGYGSDRLNDFEQAIWWQVEGDAFPRSR
;
A
#
# COMPACT_ATOMS: atom_id res chain seq x y z
N MET A 1 7.57 -1.48 -7.12
CA MET A 1 6.46 -1.45 -6.16
C MET A 1 5.97 -2.85 -5.78
N ALA A 2 5.73 -3.77 -6.74
CA ALA A 2 5.29 -5.14 -6.41
C ALA A 2 6.21 -5.88 -5.41
N GLU A 3 7.52 -5.81 -5.61
CA GLU A 3 8.51 -6.39 -4.68
C GLU A 3 8.40 -5.81 -3.26
N PHE A 4 8.20 -4.50 -3.17
CA PHE A 4 8.02 -3.84 -1.88
C PHE A 4 6.70 -4.25 -1.21
N GLY A 5 5.63 -4.38 -2.00
CA GLY A 5 4.34 -4.88 -1.49
C GLY A 5 4.45 -6.29 -0.91
N HIS A 6 5.15 -7.19 -1.61
CA HIS A 6 5.42 -8.54 -1.09
C HIS A 6 6.25 -8.51 0.20
N PHE A 7 7.32 -7.71 0.26
CA PHE A 7 8.15 -7.55 1.46
C PHE A 7 7.34 -7.05 2.65
N GLU A 8 6.55 -5.99 2.48
CA GLU A 8 5.75 -5.43 3.56
C GLU A 8 4.68 -6.41 4.06
N PHE A 9 4.09 -7.20 3.17
CA PHE A 9 3.08 -8.18 3.54
C PHE A 9 3.67 -9.42 4.21
N SER A 10 4.80 -9.92 3.72
CA SER A 10 5.51 -11.05 4.30
C SER A 10 7.02 -10.88 4.16
N PRO A 11 7.68 -10.22 5.14
CA PRO A 11 9.12 -9.98 5.07
C PRO A 11 9.91 -11.29 5.00
N MET A 12 9.47 -12.31 5.74
CA MET A 12 10.13 -13.62 5.80
C MET A 12 10.09 -14.37 4.45
N ASP A 13 8.97 -14.26 3.71
CA ASP A 13 8.82 -14.96 2.42
C ASP A 13 9.46 -14.19 1.26
N SER A 14 9.67 -12.88 1.42
CA SER A 14 10.27 -12.05 0.37
C SER A 14 11.76 -12.29 0.15
N MET A 15 12.45 -12.84 1.16
CA MET A 15 13.92 -12.99 1.19
C MET A 15 14.70 -11.67 0.97
N LEU A 16 14.04 -10.51 1.07
CA LEU A 16 14.67 -9.20 0.91
C LEU A 16 15.21 -8.69 2.25
N ASP A 17 16.36 -8.06 2.18
CA ASP A 17 16.96 -7.34 3.31
C ASP A 17 16.34 -5.94 3.45
N GLY A 18 16.16 -5.48 4.70
CA GLY A 18 15.56 -4.17 4.98
C GLY A 18 16.39 -3.00 4.42
N SER A 19 17.72 -3.13 4.36
CA SER A 19 18.57 -2.09 3.74
C SER A 19 18.41 -2.05 2.23
N TYR A 20 18.25 -3.22 1.59
CA TYR A 20 17.92 -3.30 0.16
C TYR A 20 16.57 -2.63 -0.13
N VAL A 21 15.55 -2.94 0.68
CA VAL A 21 14.22 -2.33 0.56
C VAL A 21 14.30 -0.81 0.67
N TRP A 22 14.98 -0.29 1.68
CA TRP A 22 15.14 1.15 1.82
C TRP A 22 15.88 1.76 0.63
N GLN A 23 17.06 1.25 0.29
CA GLN A 23 17.93 1.87 -0.72
C GLN A 23 17.37 1.80 -2.14
N HIS A 24 16.70 0.69 -2.50
CA HIS A 24 16.30 0.43 -3.88
C HIS A 24 14.80 0.57 -4.11
N LEU A 25 13.97 0.41 -3.07
CA LEU A 25 12.51 0.39 -3.24
C LEU A 25 11.81 1.59 -2.60
N GLN A 26 12.45 2.32 -1.67
CA GLN A 26 11.86 3.52 -1.06
C GLN A 26 12.62 4.80 -1.33
N ALA A 27 13.92 4.85 -1.03
CA ALA A 27 14.75 6.04 -1.18
C ALA A 27 14.66 6.71 -2.56
N PRO A 28 14.50 5.97 -3.69
CA PRO A 28 14.33 6.59 -5.00
C PRO A 28 13.09 7.49 -5.14
N TYR A 29 12.08 7.35 -4.28
CA TYR A 29 10.87 8.19 -4.29
C TYR A 29 11.00 9.44 -3.42
N LEU A 30 12.04 9.56 -2.59
CA LEU A 30 12.20 10.69 -1.66
C LEU A 30 12.30 12.03 -2.39
N GLU A 31 12.99 12.09 -3.52
CA GLU A 31 13.12 13.33 -4.30
C GLU A 31 11.76 13.80 -4.83
N ALA A 32 10.97 12.90 -5.42
CA ALA A 32 9.62 13.20 -5.89
C ALA A 32 8.72 13.65 -4.73
N LYS A 33 8.72 12.88 -3.62
CA LYS A 33 7.94 13.19 -2.41
C LYS A 33 8.29 14.54 -1.81
N ASN A 34 9.58 14.90 -1.75
CA ASN A 34 10.03 16.16 -1.15
C ASN A 34 9.84 17.37 -2.06
N SER A 35 9.78 17.15 -3.38
CA SER A 35 9.57 18.23 -4.35
C SER A 35 8.10 18.67 -4.37
N ASP A 36 7.18 17.71 -4.40
CA ASP A 36 5.74 17.95 -4.39
C ASP A 36 5.02 16.70 -3.88
N GLU A 37 4.60 16.74 -2.61
CA GLU A 37 4.00 15.61 -1.91
C GLU A 37 2.63 15.23 -2.49
N GLU A 38 1.81 16.22 -2.87
CA GLU A 38 0.49 16.00 -3.45
C GLU A 38 0.63 15.36 -4.83
N LYS A 39 1.49 15.92 -5.67
CA LYS A 39 1.77 15.35 -6.99
C LYS A 39 2.35 13.94 -6.89
N PHE A 40 3.22 13.69 -5.92
CA PHE A 40 3.76 12.35 -5.67
C PHE A 40 2.64 11.33 -5.37
N ILE A 41 1.66 11.68 -4.52
CA ILE A 41 0.52 10.82 -4.21
C ILE A 41 -0.34 10.57 -5.46
N ILE A 42 -0.59 11.59 -6.27
CA ILE A 42 -1.38 11.46 -7.50
C ILE A 42 -0.67 10.56 -8.50
N ASP A 43 0.62 10.80 -8.76
CA ASP A 43 1.40 10.07 -9.76
C ASP A 43 1.56 8.59 -9.38
N ILE A 44 1.82 8.30 -8.09
CA ILE A 44 1.96 6.91 -7.64
C ILE A 44 0.63 6.16 -7.75
N ALA A 45 -0.48 6.80 -7.40
CA ALA A 45 -1.82 6.20 -7.50
C ALA A 45 -2.20 5.91 -8.95
N ALA A 46 -1.91 6.83 -9.88
CA ALA A 46 -2.22 6.66 -11.30
C ALA A 46 -1.61 5.37 -11.87
N VAL A 47 -0.37 5.06 -11.50
CA VAL A 47 0.33 3.85 -11.95
C VAL A 47 -0.12 2.62 -11.16
N ALA A 48 -0.23 2.75 -9.85
CA ALA A 48 -0.49 1.62 -8.95
C ALA A 48 -1.91 1.07 -9.07
N VAL A 49 -2.91 1.96 -9.20
CA VAL A 49 -4.31 1.56 -9.38
C VAL A 49 -4.50 0.82 -10.70
N GLN A 50 -3.83 1.26 -11.77
CA GLN A 50 -3.88 0.57 -13.06
C GLN A 50 -3.21 -0.82 -13.00
N ALA A 51 -2.09 -0.94 -12.29
CA ALA A 51 -1.37 -2.21 -12.16
C ALA A 51 -2.08 -3.21 -11.23
N GLY A 52 -2.72 -2.71 -10.16
CA GLY A 52 -3.37 -3.54 -9.15
C GLY A 52 -2.39 -4.42 -8.36
N GLY A 53 -2.92 -5.46 -7.73
CA GLY A 53 -2.12 -6.52 -7.11
C GLY A 53 -1.13 -6.04 -6.06
N TRP A 54 0.03 -6.72 -6.03
CA TRP A 54 1.16 -6.33 -5.18
C TRP A 54 1.72 -4.95 -5.50
N ALA A 55 1.54 -4.43 -6.73
CA ALA A 55 1.98 -3.08 -7.07
C ALA A 55 1.12 -2.04 -6.33
N ALA A 56 -0.20 -2.23 -6.26
CA ALA A 56 -1.10 -1.41 -5.46
C ALA A 56 -0.78 -1.49 -3.96
N TYR A 57 -0.54 -2.70 -3.44
CA TYR A 57 -0.16 -2.85 -2.03
C TYR A 57 1.18 -2.16 -1.73
N GLY A 58 2.20 -2.39 -2.56
CA GLY A 58 3.49 -1.70 -2.43
C GLY A 58 3.37 -0.19 -2.49
N ALA A 59 2.55 0.36 -3.40
CA ALA A 59 2.31 1.79 -3.49
C ALA A 59 1.67 2.38 -2.23
N HIS A 60 0.65 1.70 -1.69
CA HIS A 60 0.04 2.06 -0.41
C HIS A 60 1.11 2.14 0.70
N ARG A 61 1.93 1.09 0.83
CA ARG A 61 3.00 1.04 1.83
C ARG A 61 4.06 2.11 1.62
N THR A 62 4.37 2.45 0.36
CA THR A 62 5.35 3.50 0.03
C THR A 62 4.83 4.86 0.49
N VAL A 63 3.58 5.20 0.20
CA VAL A 63 2.99 6.47 0.66
C VAL A 63 2.90 6.50 2.18
N ALA A 64 2.44 5.43 2.83
CA ALA A 64 2.37 5.35 4.28
C ALA A 64 3.74 5.56 4.96
N SER A 65 4.81 5.03 4.37
CA SER A 65 6.17 5.13 4.90
C SER A 65 6.84 6.48 4.66
N LEU A 66 6.56 7.14 3.53
CA LEU A 66 7.26 8.37 3.13
C LEU A 66 6.48 9.65 3.43
N VAL A 67 5.14 9.57 3.44
CA VAL A 67 4.24 10.69 3.73
C VAL A 67 3.73 10.57 5.17
N GLY A 68 3.21 9.40 5.54
CA GLY A 68 2.83 9.08 6.91
C GLY A 68 1.57 8.21 7.02
N PRO A 69 1.42 7.46 8.13
CA PRO A 69 0.20 6.69 8.40
C PRO A 69 -0.92 7.68 8.77
N GLY A 70 -1.88 7.88 7.87
CA GLY A 70 -2.99 8.83 8.06
C GLY A 70 -3.13 9.90 6.98
N THR A 71 -2.40 9.78 5.87
CA THR A 71 -2.67 10.56 4.66
C THR A 71 -4.14 10.40 4.26
N ASP A 72 -4.89 11.51 4.26
CA ASP A 72 -6.30 11.57 3.85
C ASP A 72 -6.41 12.22 2.46
N HIS A 73 -5.81 11.57 1.47
CA HIS A 73 -5.84 12.01 0.08
C HIS A 73 -6.69 11.05 -0.75
N PRO A 74 -7.63 11.53 -1.61
CA PRO A 74 -8.54 10.67 -2.35
C PRO A 74 -7.81 9.62 -3.21
N ASP A 75 -6.73 10.00 -3.90
CA ASP A 75 -5.95 9.06 -4.72
C ASP A 75 -5.16 8.04 -3.88
N TYR A 76 -4.77 8.42 -2.65
CA TYR A 76 -4.18 7.45 -1.73
C TYR A 76 -5.22 6.45 -1.23
N ILE A 77 -6.44 6.91 -0.86
CA ILE A 77 -7.55 6.02 -0.49
C ILE A 77 -7.87 5.06 -1.64
N ARG A 78 -7.89 5.52 -2.90
CA ARG A 78 -8.09 4.65 -4.06
C ARG A 78 -7.00 3.59 -4.20
N THR A 79 -5.75 3.95 -3.92
CA THR A 79 -4.62 3.02 -3.91
C THR A 79 -4.79 1.96 -2.81
N VAL A 80 -5.14 2.38 -1.59
CA VAL A 80 -5.44 1.48 -0.46
C VAL A 80 -6.55 0.52 -0.84
N MET A 81 -7.70 1.01 -1.30
CA MET A 81 -8.84 0.17 -1.66
C MET A 81 -8.51 -0.82 -2.79
N THR A 82 -7.73 -0.40 -3.80
CA THR A 82 -7.27 -1.30 -4.86
C THR A 82 -6.44 -2.45 -4.29
N ALA A 83 -5.57 -2.15 -3.33
CA ALA A 83 -4.76 -3.17 -2.67
C ALA A 83 -5.59 -4.09 -1.77
N LEU A 84 -6.56 -3.55 -1.03
CA LEU A 84 -7.42 -4.33 -0.14
C LEU A 84 -8.36 -5.26 -0.91
N TYR A 85 -8.92 -4.82 -2.03
CA TYR A 85 -9.67 -5.71 -2.91
C TYR A 85 -8.80 -6.85 -3.45
N PHE A 86 -7.57 -6.55 -3.87
CA PHE A 86 -6.62 -7.59 -4.25
C PHE A 86 -6.40 -8.61 -3.12
N LEU A 87 -6.11 -8.16 -1.89
CA LEU A 87 -5.91 -9.07 -0.77
C LEU A 87 -7.14 -9.93 -0.47
N ARG A 88 -8.34 -9.34 -0.55
CA ARG A 88 -9.61 -10.05 -0.39
C ARG A 88 -9.78 -11.14 -1.44
N ASP A 89 -9.51 -10.81 -2.70
CA ASP A 89 -9.69 -11.72 -3.83
C ASP A 89 -8.67 -12.87 -3.80
N GLU A 90 -7.47 -12.64 -3.24
CA GLU A 90 -6.48 -13.70 -2.93
C GLU A 90 -6.85 -14.54 -1.68
N GLY A 91 -7.91 -14.16 -0.95
CA GLY A 91 -8.41 -14.91 0.20
C GLY A 91 -7.72 -14.60 1.53
N TYR A 92 -6.94 -13.52 1.61
CA TYR A 92 -6.41 -13.05 2.88
C TYR A 92 -7.52 -12.49 3.77
N GLY A 93 -7.37 -12.69 5.09
CA GLY A 93 -8.34 -12.26 6.08
C GLY A 93 -7.99 -10.94 6.76
N SER A 94 -8.94 -10.41 7.53
CA SER A 94 -8.79 -9.20 8.35
C SER A 94 -7.63 -9.27 9.34
N ASP A 95 -7.18 -10.47 9.72
CA ASP A 95 -6.02 -10.70 10.58
C ASP A 95 -4.69 -10.25 9.95
N ARG A 96 -4.69 -10.03 8.63
CA ARG A 96 -3.54 -9.54 7.86
C ARG A 96 -3.57 -8.03 7.66
N LEU A 97 -4.63 -7.34 8.09
CA LEU A 97 -4.79 -5.90 7.94
C LEU A 97 -4.41 -5.15 9.22
N ASN A 98 -3.75 -4.01 9.08
CA ASN A 98 -3.54 -3.07 10.17
C ASN A 98 -4.79 -2.23 10.45
N ASP A 99 -4.79 -1.50 11.57
CA ASP A 99 -5.96 -0.71 12.03
C ASP A 99 -6.41 0.34 10.99
N PHE A 100 -5.46 0.95 10.27
CA PHE A 100 -5.78 1.94 9.24
C PHE A 100 -6.46 1.29 8.03
N GLU A 101 -5.93 0.18 7.54
CA GLU A 101 -6.52 -0.59 6.43
C GLU A 101 -7.94 -1.06 6.78
N GLN A 102 -8.16 -1.54 8.00
CA GLN A 102 -9.49 -1.93 8.48
C GLN A 102 -10.45 -0.74 8.55
N ALA A 103 -10.00 0.41 9.07
CA ALA A 103 -10.82 1.61 9.17
C ALA A 103 -11.23 2.13 7.78
N ILE A 104 -10.31 2.16 6.82
CA ILE A 104 -10.60 2.57 5.43
C ILE A 104 -11.60 1.61 4.79
N TRP A 105 -11.42 0.30 4.93
CA TRP A 105 -12.37 -0.68 4.39
C TRP A 105 -13.78 -0.45 4.94
N TRP A 106 -13.92 -0.35 6.26
CA TRP A 106 -15.21 -0.08 6.90
C TRP A 106 -15.83 1.21 6.37
N GLN A 107 -15.05 2.28 6.28
CA GLN A 107 -15.54 3.57 5.82
C GLN A 107 -16.08 3.53 4.38
N VAL A 108 -15.47 2.73 3.51
CA VAL A 108 -15.82 2.66 2.08
C VAL A 108 -16.89 1.62 1.77
N GLU A 109 -16.76 0.40 2.28
CA GLU A 109 -17.68 -0.72 2.01
C GLU A 109 -18.86 -0.77 2.99
N GLY A 110 -18.71 -0.18 4.17
CA GLY A 110 -19.74 -0.18 5.22
C GLY A 110 -19.81 -1.49 6.02
N ASP A 111 -18.83 -2.39 5.87
CA ASP A 111 -18.78 -3.66 6.58
C ASP A 111 -17.38 -4.02 7.10
N ALA A 112 -17.31 -5.14 7.82
CA ALA A 112 -16.04 -5.68 8.28
C ALA A 112 -15.36 -6.45 7.15
N PHE A 113 -14.05 -6.27 7.02
CA PHE A 113 -13.24 -7.06 6.09
C PHE A 113 -13.40 -8.57 6.38
N PRO A 114 -13.50 -9.44 5.37
CA PRO A 114 -13.71 -10.87 5.58
C PRO A 114 -12.62 -11.51 6.46
N ARG A 115 -13.01 -12.54 7.23
CA ARG A 115 -12.02 -13.40 7.92
C ARG A 115 -11.41 -14.37 6.92
N SER A 116 -10.15 -14.77 7.17
CA SER A 116 -9.48 -15.82 6.41
C SER A 116 -10.30 -17.12 6.49
N ARG A 117 -10.25 -17.91 5.40
CA ARG A 117 -10.95 -19.20 5.32
C ARG A 117 -10.31 -20.27 6.21
#